data_AF-I3CFP5-F1
#
_entry.id   AF-I3CFP5-F1
#
_cell.length_a   1.000
_cell.length_b   1.000
_cell.length_c   1.000
_cell.angle_alpha   90.00
_cell.angle_beta   90.00
_cell.angle_gamma   90.00
#
_symmetry.space_group_name_H-M   'P 1'
#
loop_
_entity.id
_entity.type
_entity.pdbx_description
1 polymer ?
#
loop_
_entity_poly.entity_id
_entity_poly.type
_entity_poly.pdbx_seq_one_letter_code
_entity_poly.pdbx_strand_id
1 'polypeptide(L)'
;MTKAIFGVLCLLSLLTACSRAIYGVPAEQWEQMSETERQVTIDRFERQEAINAQTRAQAEATRKAVEKARAEAKEFERQCIESKEQTEEECRKLTRTRFGRIF
;
A
#
# COMPACT_ATOMS: atom_id res chain seq x y z
N MET A 1 -11.82 -33.29 30.72
CA MET A 1 -12.63 -32.07 30.98
C MET A 1 -11.85 -30.77 30.81
N THR A 2 -10.60 -30.67 31.29
CA THR A 2 -9.75 -29.46 31.16
C THR A 2 -9.50 -28.98 29.72
N LYS A 3 -9.37 -29.90 28.75
CA LYS A 3 -9.18 -29.54 27.32
C LYS A 3 -10.41 -28.83 26.70
N ALA A 4 -11.61 -29.21 27.11
CA ALA A 4 -12.84 -28.56 26.63
C ALA A 4 -13.00 -27.15 27.22
N ILE A 5 -12.64 -26.99 28.49
CA ILE A 5 -12.65 -25.68 29.17
C ILE A 5 -11.66 -24.72 28.52
N PHE A 6 -10.45 -25.19 28.18
CA PHE A 6 -9.44 -24.38 27.50
C PHE A 6 -9.89 -23.95 26.09
N GLY A 7 -10.56 -24.85 25.35
CA GLY A 7 -11.14 -24.53 24.04
C GLY A 7 -12.22 -23.46 24.11
N VAL A 8 -13.11 -23.55 25.11
CA VAL A 8 -14.17 -22.56 25.33
C VAL A 8 -13.60 -21.20 25.76
N LEU A 9 -12.58 -21.18 26.61
CA LEU A 9 -11.91 -19.96 27.05
C LEU A 9 -11.19 -19.23 25.89
N CYS A 10 -10.52 -19.98 25.01
CA CYS A 10 -9.92 -19.42 23.80
C CYS A 10 -10.98 -18.89 22.81
N LEU A 11 -12.13 -19.56 22.70
CA LEU A 11 -13.20 -19.07 21.83
C LEU A 11 -13.81 -17.77 22.36
N LEU A 12 -13.97 -17.65 23.68
CA LEU A 12 -14.49 -16.45 24.35
C LEU A 12 -13.53 -15.26 24.22
N SER A 13 -12.22 -15.47 24.28
CA SER A 13 -11.22 -14.39 24.10
C SER A 13 -11.12 -13.90 22.65
N LEU A 14 -11.45 -14.75 21.67
CA LEU A 14 -11.52 -14.33 20.26
C LEU A 14 -12.78 -13.48 19.98
N LEU A 15 -13.86 -13.69 20.72
CA LEU A 15 -15.10 -12.93 20.56
C LEU A 15 -15.00 -11.50 21.11
N THR A 16 -14.17 -11.25 22.13
CA THR A 16 -13.92 -9.88 22.62
C THR A 16 -13.00 -9.06 21.71
N ALA A 17 -12.27 -9.70 20.80
CA ALA A 17 -11.41 -9.02 19.82
C ALA A 17 -12.19 -8.39 18.65
N CYS A 18 -13.48 -8.69 18.50
CA CYS A 18 -14.37 -8.04 17.53
C CYS A 18 -15.10 -6.82 18.12
N SER A 19 -14.47 -6.08 19.04
CA SER A 19 -15.07 -4.85 19.54
C SER A 19 -15.06 -3.77 18.45
N ARG A 20 -16.16 -3.01 18.37
CA ARG A 20 -16.31 -1.94 17.40
C ARG A 20 -15.44 -0.76 17.81
N ALA A 21 -14.41 -0.46 17.02
CA ALA A 21 -13.61 0.75 17.22
C ALA A 21 -14.25 1.95 16.50
N ILE A 22 -14.25 3.12 17.15
CA ILE A 22 -14.73 4.40 16.63
C ILE A 22 -13.52 5.33 16.56
N TYR A 23 -13.14 5.79 15.36
CA TYR A 23 -11.93 6.60 15.13
C TYR A 23 -10.63 5.99 15.71
N GLY A 24 -10.55 4.66 15.73
CA GLY A 24 -9.39 3.92 16.28
C GLY A 24 -9.42 3.71 17.79
N VAL A 25 -10.50 4.09 18.48
CA VAL A 25 -10.69 3.92 19.93
C VAL A 25 -11.78 2.88 20.19
N PRO A 26 -11.63 1.95 21.16
CA PRO A 26 -12.69 1.01 21.53
C PRO A 26 -13.99 1.73 21.94
N ALA A 27 -15.15 1.16 21.60
CA ALA A 27 -16.45 1.78 21.89
C ALA A 27 -16.66 2.09 23.39
N GLU A 28 -16.22 1.21 24.29
CA GLU A 28 -16.39 1.41 25.73
C GLU A 28 -15.61 2.64 26.22
N GLN A 29 -14.42 2.84 25.65
CA GLN A 29 -13.60 4.01 25.94
C GLN A 29 -14.19 5.27 25.29
N TRP A 30 -14.69 5.16 24.06
CA TRP A 30 -15.33 6.27 23.35
C TRP A 30 -16.52 6.85 24.13
N GLU A 31 -17.34 6.00 24.72
CA GLU A 31 -18.49 6.41 25.54
C GLU A 31 -18.09 7.19 26.80
N GLN A 32 -16.91 6.88 27.36
CA GLN A 32 -16.39 7.54 28.57
C GLN A 32 -15.66 8.86 28.29
N MET A 33 -15.32 9.14 27.02
CA MET A 33 -14.65 10.38 26.64
C MET A 33 -15.60 11.58 26.67
N SER A 34 -15.10 12.71 27.16
CA SER A 34 -15.77 14.00 27.04
C SER A 34 -15.88 14.45 25.58
N GLU A 35 -16.77 15.40 25.31
CA GLU A 35 -16.97 15.94 23.96
C GLU A 35 -15.68 16.55 23.37
N THR A 36 -14.92 17.27 24.18
CA THR A 36 -13.63 17.83 23.78
C THR A 36 -12.62 16.74 23.40
N GLU A 37 -12.52 15.68 24.20
CA GLU A 37 -11.61 14.56 23.91
C GLU A 37 -12.02 13.83 22.63
N ARG A 38 -13.33 13.63 22.42
CA ARG A 38 -13.84 13.03 21.19
C ARG A 38 -13.49 13.88 19.97
N GLN A 39 -13.63 15.21 20.06
CA GLN A 39 -13.29 16.11 18.95
C GLN A 39 -11.80 16.02 18.61
N VAL A 40 -10.91 16.05 19.61
CA VAL A 40 -9.46 15.91 19.40
C VAL A 40 -9.12 14.57 18.74
N THR A 41 -9.81 13.49 19.13
CA THR A 41 -9.63 12.16 18.50
C THR A 41 -10.09 12.14 17.06
N ILE A 42 -11.23 12.75 16.74
CA ILE A 42 -11.73 12.88 15.37
C ILE A 42 -10.72 13.64 14.53
N ASP A 43 -10.30 14.83 14.97
CA ASP A 43 -9.35 15.68 14.24
C ASP A 43 -8.04 14.95 13.95
N ARG A 44 -7.53 14.21 14.94
CA ARG A 44 -6.32 13.39 14.78
C ARG A 44 -6.54 12.28 13.75
N PHE A 45 -7.67 11.59 13.81
CA PHE A 45 -7.99 10.50 12.90
C PHE A 45 -8.12 11.03 11.46
N GLU A 46 -8.85 12.12 11.26
CA GLU A 46 -9.01 12.75 9.95
C GLU A 46 -7.68 13.21 9.35
N ARG A 47 -6.82 13.82 10.16
CA ARG A 47 -5.46 14.18 9.72
C ARG A 47 -4.66 12.96 9.27
N GLN A 48 -4.76 11.85 10.01
CA GLN A 48 -4.07 10.61 9.65
C GLN A 48 -4.64 9.99 8.37
N GLU A 49 -5.97 10.00 8.21
CA GLU A 49 -6.62 9.52 6.99
C GLU A 49 -6.24 10.36 5.77
N ALA A 50 -6.12 11.68 5.92
CA ALA A 50 -5.64 12.55 4.84
C ALA A 50 -4.20 12.19 4.41
N ILE A 51 -3.30 11.94 5.37
CA ILE A 51 -1.93 11.48 5.09
C ILE A 51 -1.96 10.12 4.38
N ASN A 52 -2.74 9.17 4.90
CA ASN A 52 -2.87 7.83 4.31
C ASN A 52 -3.39 7.91 2.87
N ALA A 53 -4.38 8.76 2.61
CA ALA A 53 -4.94 8.97 1.29
C ALA A 53 -3.89 9.52 0.31
N GLN A 54 -3.10 10.51 0.74
CA GLN A 54 -2.01 11.06 -0.07
C GLN A 54 -0.94 10.01 -0.37
N THR A 55 -0.53 9.23 0.63
CA THR A 55 0.45 8.14 0.45
C THR A 55 -0.06 7.09 -0.53
N ARG A 56 -1.34 6.70 -0.44
CA ARG A 56 -1.95 5.74 -1.38
C ARG A 56 -1.94 6.28 -2.81
N ALA A 57 -2.31 7.54 -3.00
CA ALA A 57 -2.29 8.18 -4.32
C ALA A 57 -0.88 8.24 -4.91
N GLN A 58 0.13 8.59 -4.11
CA GLN A 58 1.53 8.62 -4.56
C GLN A 58 2.05 7.22 -4.90
N ALA A 59 1.71 6.22 -4.09
CA ALA A 59 2.06 4.82 -4.36
C ALA A 59 1.43 4.31 -5.65
N GLU A 60 0.15 4.64 -5.90
CA GLU A 60 -0.53 4.28 -7.14
C GLU A 60 0.10 4.97 -8.36
N ALA A 61 0.40 6.27 -8.26
CA ALA A 61 1.08 7.01 -9.33
C ALA A 61 2.45 6.40 -9.66
N THR A 62 3.22 6.04 -8.63
CA THR A 62 4.52 5.39 -8.79
C THR A 62 4.38 4.02 -9.47
N ARG A 63 3.39 3.22 -9.05
CA ARG A 63 3.11 1.93 -9.68
C ARG A 63 2.77 2.09 -11.16
N LYS A 64 1.90 3.04 -11.51
CA LYS A 64 1.55 3.34 -12.92
C LYS A 64 2.76 3.78 -13.73
N ALA A 65 3.62 4.63 -13.15
CA ALA A 65 4.86 5.06 -13.82
C ALA A 65 5.82 3.89 -14.08
N VAL A 66 5.99 2.99 -13.12
CA VAL A 66 6.83 1.79 -13.26
C VAL A 66 6.23 0.82 -14.29
N GLU A 67 4.92 0.59 -14.26
CA GLU A 67 4.24 -0.25 -15.26
C GLU A 67 4.38 0.33 -16.66
N LYS A 68 4.22 1.65 -16.83
CA LYS A 68 4.45 2.34 -18.09
C LYS A 68 5.89 2.19 -18.58
N ALA A 69 6.88 2.44 -17.72
CA ALA A 69 8.29 2.27 -18.07
C ALA A 69 8.63 0.83 -18.49
N ARG A 70 8.02 -0.16 -17.82
CA ARG A 70 8.15 -1.58 -18.22
C ARG A 70 7.51 -1.88 -19.57
N ALA A 71 6.35 -1.30 -19.85
CA ALA A 71 5.69 -1.46 -21.14
C ALA A 71 6.52 -0.84 -22.28
N GLU A 72 7.03 0.38 -22.08
CA GLU A 72 7.92 1.06 -23.04
C GLU A 72 9.22 0.27 -23.27
N ALA A 73 9.83 -0.28 -22.22
CA ALA A 73 11.01 -1.12 -22.35
C ALA A 73 10.75 -2.40 -23.16
N LYS A 74 9.60 -3.06 -22.93
CA LYS A 74 9.18 -4.25 -23.70
C LYS A 74 8.88 -3.94 -25.16
N GLU A 75 8.22 -2.80 -25.42
CA GLU A 75 7.96 -2.35 -26.79
C GLU A 75 9.26 -2.05 -27.52
N PHE A 76 10.21 -1.39 -26.85
CA PHE A 76 11.54 -1.13 -27.40
C PHE A 76 12.30 -2.42 -27.70
N GLU A 77 12.31 -3.39 -26.77
CA GLU A 77 12.92 -4.71 -26.99
C GLU A 77 12.31 -5.40 -28.21
N ARG A 78 10.98 -5.35 -28.35
CA ARG A 78 10.28 -5.90 -29.51
C ARG A 78 10.71 -5.22 -30.82
N GLN A 79 10.79 -3.88 -30.85
CA GLN A 79 11.24 -3.13 -32.03
C GLN A 79 12.68 -3.46 -32.41
N CYS A 80 13.55 -3.70 -31.42
CA CYS A 80 14.94 -4.11 -31.62
C CYS A 80 15.06 -5.51 -32.24
N ILE A 81 14.16 -6.44 -31.88
CA ILE A 81 14.10 -7.80 -32.42
C ILE A 81 13.48 -7.79 -33.84
N GLU A 82 12.44 -6.97 -34.06
CA GLU A 82 11.77 -6.85 -35.37
C GLU A 82 12.65 -6.17 -36.44
N SER A 83 13.59 -5.30 -36.05
CA SER A 83 14.49 -4.63 -37.00
C SER A 83 15.57 -5.54 -37.60
N LYS A 84 15.69 -6.80 -37.18
CA LYS A 84 16.54 -7.87 -37.74
C LYS A 84 18.03 -7.58 -37.97
N GLU A 85 18.55 -6.39 -37.68
CA GLU A 85 19.91 -5.99 -38.05
C GLU A 85 20.90 -5.86 -36.90
N GLN A 86 20.47 -5.94 -35.64
CA GLN A 86 21.36 -5.64 -34.51
C GLN A 86 21.40 -6.78 -33.49
N THR A 87 22.62 -7.19 -33.13
CA THR A 87 22.88 -8.19 -32.10
C THR A 87 22.42 -7.67 -30.73
N GLU A 88 22.09 -8.57 -29.80
CA GLU A 88 21.67 -8.26 -28.42
C GLU A 88 22.59 -7.24 -27.71
N GLU A 89 23.87 -7.22 -28.10
CA GLU A 89 24.91 -6.32 -27.63
C GLU A 89 24.75 -4.86 -28.12
N GLU A 90 24.28 -4.64 -29.35
CA GLU A 90 24.01 -3.30 -29.90
C GLU A 90 22.73 -2.70 -29.29
N CYS A 91 21.71 -3.53 -29.08
CA CYS A 91 20.50 -3.11 -28.39
C CYS A 91 20.78 -2.69 -26.92
N ARG A 92 21.72 -3.39 -26.26
CA ARG A 92 22.21 -3.04 -24.92
C ARG A 92 23.02 -1.73 -24.89
N LYS A 93 23.75 -1.39 -25.95
CA LYS A 93 24.49 -0.10 -26.06
C LYS A 93 23.55 1.08 -26.23
N LEU A 94 22.48 0.93 -27.02
CA LEU A 94 21.42 1.94 -27.23
C LEU A 94 20.67 2.27 -25.93
N THR A 95 20.31 1.25 -25.15
CA THR A 95 19.65 1.43 -23.85
C THR A 95 20.53 2.19 -22.85
N ARG A 96 21.84 1.90 -22.79
CA ARG A 96 22.75 2.59 -21.86
C ARG A 96 23.00 4.07 -22.22
N THR A 97 23.05 4.40 -23.51
CA THR A 97 23.31 5.78 -23.97
C THR A 97 22.10 6.71 -23.88
N ARG A 98 20.86 6.18 -24.01
CA ARG A 98 19.65 6.99 -23.92
C ARG A 98 19.26 7.31 -22.48
N PHE A 99 19.36 6.33 -21.57
CA PHE A 99 19.04 6.53 -20.15
C PHE A 99 20.17 7.21 -19.36
N GLY A 100 21.43 7.15 -19.82
CA GLY A 100 22.54 7.90 -19.22
C GLY A 100 22.59 9.40 -19.58
N ARG A 101 21.68 9.88 -20.44
CA ARG A 101 21.61 11.28 -20.88
C ARG A 101 20.41 12.04 -20.27
N ILE A 102 19.63 11.38 -19.42
CA ILE A 102 18.43 11.92 -18.75
C ILE A 102 18.73 12.22 -17.26
N PHE A 103 19.96 11.98 -16.80
CA PHE A 103 20.49 12.44 -15.50
C PHE A 103 21.64 13.40 -15.71
#